data_AF-L7FK43-F1
#
_entry.id   AF-L7FK43-F1
#
_cell.length_a   1.000
_cell.length_b   1.000
_cell.length_c   1.000
_cell.angle_alpha   90.00
_cell.angle_beta   90.00
_cell.angle_gamma   90.00
#
_symmetry.space_group_name_H-M   'P 1'
#
loop_
_entity.id
_entity.type
_entity.pdbx_description
1 polymer ?
#
loop_
_entity_poly.entity_id
_entity_poly.type
_entity_poly.pdbx_seq_one_letter_code
_entity_poly.pdbx_strand_id
1 'polypeptide(L)'
;MSHLDGFYIMIVCKYLNTFSDLVNIEMVCTKYQNTIAKFHFNPIPLVENTLKYFTHLETFHLYSKDDYTFPNLSFYARINHFFTFNVVTLTGRYYNITLNKNATVLDVKTEIEILDGQPSLSQTMFFKGKYIQNEQKLYEIGIFDGCKIYLVLLLKKFER
;
A
#
# COMPACT_ATOMS: atom_id res chain seq x y z
N MET A 1 -0.39 35.93 2.70
CA MET A 1 -0.37 34.46 2.50
C MET A 1 -0.65 33.81 3.84
N SER A 2 -1.68 32.96 3.96
CA SER A 2 -1.90 32.21 5.20
C SER A 2 -0.79 31.17 5.34
N HIS A 3 0.04 31.33 6.36
CA HIS A 3 1.12 30.39 6.65
C HIS A 3 0.53 29.10 7.24
N LEU A 4 0.92 27.95 6.69
CA LEU A 4 0.61 26.63 7.24
C LEU A 4 0.95 26.60 8.74
N ASP A 5 0.07 26.00 9.54
CA ASP A 5 0.29 25.86 10.98
C ASP A 5 0.83 24.51 11.39
N GLY A 6 1.11 24.36 12.69
CA GLY A 6 1.68 23.15 13.24
C GLY A 6 0.78 21.93 13.08
N PHE A 7 -0.53 22.11 12.88
CA PHE A 7 -1.45 21.01 12.61
C PHE A 7 -1.48 20.68 11.11
N TYR A 8 -1.59 21.69 10.25
CA TYR A 8 -1.61 21.48 8.80
C TYR A 8 -0.28 20.90 8.29
N ILE A 9 0.86 21.25 8.91
CA ILE A 9 2.13 20.64 8.52
C ILE A 9 2.19 19.14 8.79
N MET A 10 1.50 18.65 9.84
CA MET A 10 1.40 17.20 10.09
C MET A 10 0.62 16.49 9.00
N ILE A 11 -0.34 17.15 8.36
CA ILE A 11 -1.03 16.60 7.19
C ILE A 11 -0.06 16.47 6.01
N VAL A 12 0.74 17.51 5.76
CA VAL A 12 1.77 17.51 4.70
C VAL A 12 2.77 16.38 4.92
N CYS A 13 3.21 16.17 6.17
CA CYS A 13 4.15 15.10 6.54
C CYS A 13 3.68 13.69 6.15
N LYS A 14 2.37 13.44 6.01
CA LYS A 14 1.83 12.13 5.58
C LYS A 14 2.09 11.82 4.11
N TYR A 15 2.47 12.81 3.32
CA TYR A 15 2.75 12.69 1.89
C TYR A 15 4.26 12.72 1.58
N LEU A 16 5.09 12.71 2.61
CA LEU A 16 6.54 12.61 2.47
C LEU A 16 6.96 11.14 2.31
N ASN A 17 8.14 10.92 1.74
CA ASN A 17 8.61 9.57 1.43
C ASN A 17 9.71 9.10 2.37
N THR A 18 10.52 10.03 2.89
CA THR A 18 11.72 9.70 3.65
C THR A 18 11.77 10.39 5.00
N PHE A 19 12.55 9.82 5.92
CA PHE A 19 12.81 10.46 7.21
C PHE A 19 13.57 11.79 7.05
N SER A 20 14.43 11.89 6.03
CA SER A 20 15.13 13.14 5.69
C SER A 20 14.15 14.26 5.39
N ASP A 21 13.06 13.98 4.66
CA ASP A 21 12.03 14.96 4.37
C ASP A 21 11.37 15.50 5.64
N LEU A 22 11.09 14.63 6.62
CA LEU A 22 10.52 15.05 7.90
C LEU A 22 11.48 15.96 8.69
N VAL A 23 12.77 15.62 8.73
CA VAL A 23 13.78 16.45 9.40
C VAL A 23 13.90 17.80 8.70
N ASN A 24 13.88 17.82 7.36
CA ASN A 24 13.89 19.05 6.59
C ASN A 24 12.72 19.96 6.93
N ILE A 25 11.51 19.41 7.12
CA ILE A 25 10.34 20.17 7.56
C ILE A 25 10.56 20.82 8.93
N GLU A 26 11.09 20.10 9.91
CA GLU A 26 11.36 20.67 11.24
C GLU A 26 12.40 21.80 11.21
N MET A 27 13.33 21.75 10.25
CA MET A 27 14.38 22.77 10.08
C MET A 27 13.91 24.04 9.38
N VAL A 28 12.72 24.05 8.73
CA VAL A 28 12.25 25.22 7.97
C VAL A 28 12.02 26.44 8.87
N CYS A 29 11.38 26.26 10.02
CA CYS A 29 11.12 27.36 10.96
C CYS A 29 10.79 26.85 12.37
N THR A 30 10.89 27.74 13.35
CA THR A 30 10.62 27.44 14.77
C THR A 30 9.22 26.86 15.02
N LYS A 31 8.24 27.22 14.18
CA LYS A 31 6.86 26.72 14.27
C LYS A 31 6.76 25.20 14.01
N TYR A 32 7.64 24.65 13.18
CA TYR A 32 7.63 23.24 12.78
C TYR A 32 8.58 22.38 13.59
N GLN A 33 9.30 22.96 14.56
CA GLN A 33 10.14 22.19 15.48
C GLN A 33 9.29 21.15 16.24
N ASN A 34 9.90 20.00 16.52
CA ASN A 34 9.30 18.88 17.23
C ASN A 34 7.98 18.38 16.59
N THR A 35 7.83 18.50 15.28
CA THR A 35 6.66 17.98 14.55
C THR A 35 6.64 16.46 14.52
N ILE A 36 7.79 15.79 14.42
CA ILE A 36 7.89 14.33 14.46
C ILE A 36 7.37 13.79 15.80
N ALA A 37 7.70 14.44 16.91
CA ALA A 37 7.26 14.06 18.24
C ALA A 37 5.73 14.15 18.43
N LYS A 38 5.02 14.95 17.61
CA LYS A 38 3.55 15.09 17.68
C LYS A 38 2.80 13.88 17.10
N PHE A 39 3.50 12.98 16.40
CA PHE A 39 2.87 11.84 15.76
C PHE A 39 2.66 10.66 16.73
N HIS A 40 1.41 10.18 16.78
CA HIS A 40 1.03 8.93 17.44
C HIS A 40 1.06 7.72 16.50
N PHE A 41 1.36 7.94 15.21
CA PHE A 41 1.56 6.92 14.20
C PHE A 41 2.70 7.33 13.26
N ASN A 42 3.43 6.39 12.69
CA ASN A 42 4.49 6.74 11.74
C ASN A 42 3.87 7.17 10.40
N PRO A 43 4.10 8.40 9.92
CA PRO A 43 3.55 8.89 8.65
C PRO A 43 4.28 8.30 7.43
N ILE A 44 5.46 7.71 7.65
CA ILE A 44 6.32 7.07 6.66
C ILE A 44 6.82 5.71 7.19
N PRO A 45 7.29 4.79 6.34
CA PRO A 45 7.98 3.58 6.79
C PRO A 45 9.18 3.91 7.69
N LEU A 46 9.33 3.17 8.79
CA LEU A 46 10.42 3.35 9.75
C LEU A 46 11.44 2.22 9.66
N VAL A 47 12.65 2.53 10.10
CA VAL A 47 13.80 1.63 10.23
C VAL A 47 14.38 1.80 11.64
N GLU A 48 15.27 0.89 12.08
CA GLU A 48 15.76 0.86 13.47
C GLU A 48 16.33 2.20 13.96
N ASN A 49 17.07 2.91 13.12
CA ASN A 49 17.68 4.17 13.52
C ASN A 49 16.70 5.37 13.53
N THR A 50 15.54 5.28 12.87
CA THR A 50 14.55 6.37 12.81
C THR A 50 13.44 6.23 13.84
N LEU A 51 13.19 5.02 14.35
CA LEU A 51 12.14 4.76 15.32
C LEU A 51 12.25 5.63 16.58
N LYS A 52 13.47 5.84 17.08
CA LYS A 52 13.75 6.61 18.31
C LYS A 52 13.26 8.06 18.31
N TYR A 53 13.00 8.63 17.13
CA TYR A 53 12.52 10.02 17.00
C TYR A 53 11.01 10.15 17.22
N PHE A 54 10.26 9.05 17.12
CA PHE A 54 8.82 9.02 17.35
C PHE A 54 8.51 8.65 18.80
N THR A 55 8.69 9.61 19.72
CA THR A 55 8.62 9.40 21.17
C THR A 55 7.23 9.04 21.71
N HIS A 56 6.17 9.32 20.95
CA HIS A 56 4.77 9.07 21.34
C HIS A 56 4.08 8.10 20.38
N LEU A 57 4.84 7.22 19.72
CA LEU A 57 4.32 6.27 18.73
C LEU A 57 3.46 5.19 19.40
N GLU A 58 2.17 5.18 19.07
CA GLU A 58 1.19 4.22 19.60
C GLU A 58 0.72 3.23 18.54
N THR A 59 0.48 3.73 17.32
CA THR A 59 -0.02 2.94 16.20
C THR A 59 1.06 2.80 15.14
N PHE A 60 1.46 1.56 14.84
CA PHE A 60 2.49 1.30 13.85
C PHE A 60 1.89 0.92 12.50
N HIS A 61 2.18 1.72 11.47
CA HIS A 61 1.71 1.56 10.11
C HIS A 61 2.77 0.84 9.26
N LEU A 62 2.33 -0.20 8.56
CA LEU A 62 3.08 -0.91 7.53
C LEU A 62 2.46 -0.59 6.18
N TYR A 63 3.22 0.11 5.33
CA TYR A 63 2.77 0.61 4.04
C TYR A 63 3.08 -0.37 2.91
N SER A 64 4.17 -1.13 3.02
CA SER A 64 4.59 -2.18 2.10
C SER A 64 4.96 -3.48 2.82
N LYS A 65 4.94 -4.60 2.10
CA LYS A 65 5.39 -5.91 2.59
C LYS A 65 6.87 -5.95 2.97
N ASP A 66 7.64 -5.04 2.37
CA ASP A 66 9.09 -4.94 2.56
C ASP A 66 9.47 -4.00 3.72
N ASP A 67 8.48 -3.39 4.39
CA ASP A 67 8.72 -2.50 5.53
C ASP A 67 9.22 -3.29 6.75
N TYR A 68 10.09 -2.66 7.54
CA TYR A 68 10.56 -3.23 8.80
C TYR A 68 9.42 -3.38 9.81
N THR A 69 9.28 -4.57 10.39
CA THR A 69 8.10 -4.92 11.20
C THR A 69 8.30 -4.77 12.71
N PHE A 70 9.53 -4.62 13.20
CA PHE A 70 9.85 -4.51 14.63
C PHE A 70 9.12 -5.55 15.51
N PRO A 71 9.33 -6.87 15.29
CA PRO A 71 8.53 -7.91 15.94
C PRO A 71 8.67 -7.92 17.47
N ASN A 72 9.78 -7.41 17.99
CA ASN A 72 10.07 -7.37 19.43
C ASN A 72 9.45 -6.16 20.14
N LEU A 73 8.77 -5.26 19.41
CA LEU A 73 8.14 -4.07 19.98
C LEU A 73 6.62 -4.21 20.01
N SER A 74 6.05 -3.93 21.18
CA SER A 74 4.62 -3.82 21.38
C SER A 74 4.15 -2.40 21.07
N PHE A 75 3.22 -2.29 20.14
CA PHE A 75 2.47 -1.07 19.86
C PHE A 75 1.03 -1.28 20.31
N TYR A 76 0.29 -0.19 20.58
CA TYR A 76 -1.14 -0.29 20.89
C TYR A 76 -1.92 -0.91 19.73
N ALA A 77 -1.57 -0.54 18.49
CA ALA A 77 -2.14 -1.11 17.29
C ALA A 77 -1.11 -1.23 16.16
N ARG A 78 -1.34 -2.19 15.27
CA ARG A 78 -0.58 -2.36 14.02
C ARG A 78 -1.55 -2.32 12.85
N ILE A 79 -1.26 -1.48 11.85
CA ILE A 79 -2.10 -1.29 10.67
C ILE A 79 -1.30 -1.64 9.42
N ASN A 80 -1.66 -2.74 8.77
CA ASN A 80 -1.18 -3.05 7.43
C ASN A 80 -2.01 -2.28 6.40
N HIS A 81 -1.38 -1.54 5.50
CA HIS A 81 -2.04 -0.84 4.38
C HIS A 81 -2.08 -1.68 3.11
N PHE A 82 -1.55 -2.90 3.17
CA PHE A 82 -1.60 -3.90 2.11
C PHE A 82 -2.21 -5.19 2.63
N PHE A 83 -2.56 -6.08 1.71
CA PHE A 83 -3.01 -7.44 1.99
C PHE A 83 -2.59 -8.36 0.85
N THR A 84 -2.60 -9.67 1.12
CA THR A 84 -2.10 -10.69 0.20
C THR A 84 -3.21 -11.65 -0.17
N PHE A 85 -3.35 -11.99 -1.45
CA PHE A 85 -4.36 -12.92 -1.95
C PHE A 85 -3.81 -13.74 -3.12
N ASN A 86 -4.55 -14.77 -3.53
CA ASN A 86 -4.13 -15.69 -4.58
C ASN A 86 -4.91 -15.46 -5.87
N VAL A 87 -4.20 -15.41 -7.00
CA VAL A 87 -4.79 -15.47 -8.34
C VAL A 87 -4.44 -16.81 -8.97
N VAL A 88 -5.46 -17.50 -9.50
CA VAL A 88 -5.31 -18.84 -10.07
C VAL A 88 -5.74 -18.84 -11.52
N THR A 89 -4.87 -19.29 -12.42
CA THR A 89 -5.24 -19.46 -13.83
C THR A 89 -6.00 -20.75 -14.05
N LEU A 90 -6.74 -20.85 -15.16
CA LEU A 90 -7.35 -22.12 -15.57
C LEU A 90 -6.32 -23.23 -15.87
N THR A 91 -5.06 -22.86 -16.15
CA THR A 91 -3.96 -23.80 -16.33
C THR A 91 -3.35 -24.29 -15.01
N GLY A 92 -3.87 -23.82 -13.86
CA GLY A 92 -3.40 -24.22 -12.54
C GLY A 92 -2.16 -23.46 -12.04
N ARG A 93 -1.76 -22.35 -12.69
CA ARG A 93 -0.73 -21.46 -12.15
C ARG A 93 -1.30 -20.63 -11.00
N TYR A 94 -0.46 -20.35 -10.01
CA TYR A 94 -0.79 -19.57 -8.83
C TYR A 94 0.12 -18.35 -8.74
N TYR A 95 -0.48 -17.17 -8.53
CA TYR A 95 0.23 -15.94 -8.20
C TYR A 95 -0.18 -15.50 -6.80
N ASN A 96 0.81 -15.21 -5.97
CA ASN A 96 0.60 -14.62 -4.65
C ASN A 96 0.77 -13.10 -4.78
N ILE A 97 -0.36 -12.40 -4.84
CA ILE A 97 -0.41 -10.97 -5.13
C ILE A 97 -0.55 -10.20 -3.83
N THR A 98 0.29 -9.19 -3.64
CA THR A 98 0.24 -8.30 -2.48
C THR A 98 0.06 -6.86 -2.95
N LEU A 99 -1.05 -6.24 -2.57
CA LEU A 99 -1.41 -4.90 -3.03
C LEU A 99 -1.94 -4.05 -1.89
N ASN A 100 -1.97 -2.73 -2.12
CA ASN A 100 -2.59 -1.79 -1.19
C ASN A 100 -4.10 -2.12 -1.00
N LYS A 101 -4.62 -1.85 0.19
CA LYS A 101 -6.04 -2.03 0.55
C LYS A 101 -7.02 -1.32 -0.38
N ASN A 102 -6.61 -0.21 -1.01
CA ASN A 102 -7.43 0.55 -1.95
C ASN A 102 -7.26 0.15 -3.41
N ALA A 103 -6.52 -0.93 -3.68
CA ALA A 103 -6.25 -1.40 -5.04
C ALA A 103 -7.53 -1.80 -5.79
N THR A 104 -7.42 -1.71 -7.10
CA THR A 104 -8.44 -2.04 -8.10
C THR A 104 -8.12 -3.37 -8.79
N VAL A 105 -9.07 -3.88 -9.57
CA VAL A 105 -8.83 -5.05 -10.43
C VAL A 105 -7.75 -4.78 -11.46
N LEU A 106 -7.63 -3.56 -11.98
CA LEU A 106 -6.57 -3.20 -12.93
C LEU A 106 -5.18 -3.32 -12.29
N ASP A 107 -5.03 -2.93 -11.03
CA ASP A 107 -3.77 -3.06 -10.29
C ASP A 107 -3.34 -4.53 -10.18
N VAL A 108 -4.29 -5.45 -9.95
CA VAL A 108 -4.02 -6.91 -9.95
C VAL A 108 -3.51 -7.37 -11.31
N LYS A 109 -4.15 -6.94 -12.40
CA LYS A 109 -3.74 -7.33 -13.74
C LYS A 109 -2.35 -6.81 -14.09
N THR A 110 -2.06 -5.59 -13.67
CA THR A 110 -0.78 -4.92 -13.88
C THR A 110 0.33 -5.64 -13.11
N GLU A 111 0.06 -6.05 -11.87
CA GLU A 111 1.01 -6.85 -11.08
C GLU A 111 1.32 -8.19 -11.77
N ILE A 112 0.31 -8.87 -12.31
CA ILE A 112 0.51 -10.13 -13.06
C ILE A 112 1.31 -9.89 -14.33
N GLU A 113 1.05 -8.79 -15.05
CA GLU A 113 1.82 -8.41 -16.23
C GLU A 113 3.30 -8.17 -15.90
N ILE A 114 3.59 -7.51 -14.77
CA ILE A 114 4.97 -7.31 -14.29
C ILE A 114 5.62 -8.66 -13.92
N LEU A 115 4.86 -9.56 -13.29
CA LEU A 115 5.38 -10.83 -12.80
C LEU A 115 5.68 -11.85 -13.90
N ASP A 116 4.90 -11.87 -15.00
CA ASP A 116 5.07 -12.91 -16.02
C ASP A 116 4.96 -12.45 -17.49
N GLY A 117 4.78 -11.15 -17.72
CA GLY A 117 4.69 -10.57 -19.06
C GLY A 117 3.33 -10.72 -19.74
N GLN A 118 2.30 -11.25 -19.09
CA GLN A 118 0.95 -11.36 -19.66
C GLN A 118 0.27 -9.99 -19.75
N PRO A 119 -0.04 -9.47 -20.96
CA PRO A 119 -0.62 -8.14 -21.09
C PRO A 119 -1.95 -8.03 -20.34
N SER A 120 -2.11 -7.01 -19.50
CA SER A 120 -3.33 -6.75 -18.70
C SER A 120 -4.61 -6.75 -19.54
N LEU A 121 -4.52 -6.33 -20.80
CA LEU A 121 -5.63 -6.30 -21.74
C LEU A 121 -6.11 -7.69 -22.19
N SER A 122 -5.24 -8.71 -22.09
CA SER A 122 -5.61 -10.10 -22.36
C SER A 122 -6.20 -10.80 -21.13
N GLN A 123 -6.09 -10.19 -19.95
CA GLN A 123 -6.50 -10.75 -18.68
C GLN A 123 -7.99 -10.50 -18.38
N THR A 124 -8.74 -11.57 -18.19
CA THR A 124 -10.14 -11.55 -17.72
C THR A 124 -10.23 -12.23 -16.37
N MET A 125 -10.69 -11.51 -15.35
CA MET A 125 -10.76 -12.03 -13.98
C MET A 125 -12.19 -12.34 -13.57
N PHE A 126 -12.34 -13.34 -12.71
CA PHE A 126 -13.62 -13.75 -12.14
C PHE A 126 -13.51 -14.02 -10.65
N PHE A 127 -14.53 -13.60 -9.91
CA PHE A 127 -14.66 -13.78 -8.47
C PHE A 127 -16.12 -14.06 -8.09
N LYS A 128 -16.35 -15.06 -7.24
CA LYS A 128 -17.70 -15.49 -6.81
C LYS A 128 -18.69 -15.69 -7.97
N GLY A 129 -18.23 -16.30 -9.06
CA GLY A 129 -19.05 -16.59 -10.24
C GLY A 129 -19.40 -15.38 -11.12
N LYS A 130 -18.77 -14.21 -10.90
CA LYS A 130 -18.99 -13.00 -11.69
C LYS A 130 -17.69 -12.47 -12.29
N TYR A 131 -17.78 -11.90 -13.49
CA TYR A 131 -16.70 -11.10 -14.06
C TYR A 131 -16.53 -9.80 -13.28
N ILE A 132 -15.28 -9.41 -13.05
CA ILE A 132 -14.92 -8.20 -12.31
C ILE A 132 -14.25 -7.20 -13.26
N GLN A 133 -14.61 -5.93 -13.13
CA GLN A 133 -14.20 -4.84 -14.01
C GLN A 133 -13.00 -4.07 -13.45
N ASN A 134 -12.21 -3.47 -14.35
CA ASN A 134 -10.93 -2.84 -14.04
C ASN A 134 -11.03 -1.78 -12.94
N GLU A 135 -12.11 -0.99 -12.94
CA GLU A 135 -12.31 0.17 -12.06
C GLU A 135 -12.79 -0.22 -10.66
N GLN A 136 -13.23 -1.47 -10.46
CA GLN A 136 -13.75 -1.92 -9.18
C GLN A 136 -12.63 -2.06 -8.15
N LYS A 137 -12.83 -1.47 -6.96
CA LYS A 137 -11.93 -1.69 -5.84
C LYS A 137 -12.11 -3.07 -5.25
N LEU A 138 -11.02 -3.72 -4.89
CA LEU A 138 -11.02 -5.11 -4.41
C LEU A 138 -11.89 -5.30 -3.17
N TYR A 139 -11.83 -4.37 -2.20
CA TYR A 139 -12.62 -4.45 -0.98
C TYR A 139 -14.14 -4.30 -1.24
N GLU A 140 -14.54 -3.51 -2.25
CA GLU A 140 -15.96 -3.26 -2.56
C GLU A 140 -16.63 -4.51 -3.14
N ILE A 141 -15.86 -5.33 -3.86
CA ILE A 141 -16.32 -6.62 -4.39
C ILE A 141 -16.05 -7.79 -3.44
N GLY A 142 -15.55 -7.51 -2.24
CA GLY A 142 -15.36 -8.47 -1.16
C GLY A 142 -14.17 -9.41 -1.34
N ILE A 143 -13.11 -8.92 -1.98
CA ILE A 143 -11.79 -9.57 -2.04
C ILE A 143 -10.96 -9.01 -0.89
N PHE A 144 -10.48 -9.91 -0.04
CA PHE A 144 -9.71 -9.60 1.16
C PHE A 144 -8.48 -10.51 1.26
N ASP A 145 -7.71 -10.34 2.34
CA ASP A 145 -6.56 -11.18 2.65
C ASP A 145 -6.91 -12.68 2.58
N GLY A 146 -6.02 -13.47 1.98
CA GLY A 146 -6.16 -14.90 1.77
C GLY A 146 -7.19 -15.33 0.71
N CYS A 147 -7.92 -14.40 0.09
CA CYS A 147 -8.93 -14.75 -0.92
C CYS A 147 -8.32 -15.40 -2.16
N LYS A 148 -9.17 -16.10 -2.92
CA LYS A 148 -8.82 -16.71 -4.21
C LYS A 148 -9.63 -16.06 -5.33
N ILE A 149 -8.93 -15.49 -6.31
CA ILE A 149 -9.47 -14.95 -7.55
C ILE A 149 -8.99 -15.84 -8.68
N TYR A 150 -9.71 -15.84 -9.78
CA TYR A 150 -9.31 -16.61 -10.94
C TYR A 150 -9.12 -15.74 -12.18
N LEU A 151 -8.22 -16.18 -13.05
CA LEU A 151 -7.78 -15.48 -14.25
C LEU A 151 -7.93 -16.40 -15.49
N VAL A 152 -8.48 -15.83 -16.56
CA VAL A 152 -8.49 -16.40 -17.90
C VAL A 152 -7.76 -15.46 -18.84
N LEU A 153 -6.93 -16.02 -19.73
CA LEU A 153 -6.28 -15.27 -20.80
C LEU A 153 -7.10 -15.38 -22.08
N LEU A 154 -7.45 -14.24 -22.66
CA LEU A 154 -8.03 -14.15 -23.98
C LEU A 154 -6.91 -14.03 -25.01
N LEU A 155 -6.89 -14.95 -25.96
CA LEU A 155 -6.04 -14.83 -27.14
C LEU A 155 -6.63 -13.74 -28.04
N LYS A 156 -5.97 -12.58 -28.14
CA LYS A 156 -6.27 -11.65 -29.22
C LYS A 156 -5.58 -12.16 -30.49
N LYS A 157 -6.35 -12.38 -31.55
CA LYS A 157 -5.77 -12.54 -32.89
C LYS A 157 -5.07 -11.23 -33.20
N PHE A 158 -3.76 -11.28 -33.44
CA PHE A 158 -3.05 -10.15 -34.02
C PHE A 158 -3.59 -9.97 -35.44
N GLU A 159 -4.35 -8.90 -35.68
CA GLU A 159 -4.60 -8.45 -37.05
C GLU A 159 -3.24 -8.03 -37.63
N ARG A 160 -2.84 -8.70 -38.72
CA ARG A 160 -1.60 -8.42 -39.46
C ARG A 160 -1.75 -7.19 -40.32
#